data_AF-A0A7V1GHN0-F1
#
_entry.id   AF-A0A7V1GHN0-F1
#
_cell.length_a   1.000
_cell.length_b   1.000
_cell.length_c   1.000
_cell.angle_alpha   90.00
_cell.angle_beta   90.00
_cell.angle_gamma   90.00
#
_symmetry.space_group_name_H-M   'P 1'
#
loop_
_entity.id
_entity.type
_entity.pdbx_description
1 polymer ?
#
loop_
_entity_poly.entity_id
_entity_poly.type
_entity_poly.pdbx_seq_one_letter_code
_entity_poly.pdbx_strand_id
1 'polypeptide(L)'
;MTMSWRFFVHFTHLPLVQRAVYTGTLLTLGLGYAFAMIHVVSSHAGRDGDPMLSVDDIIIAYSGSKDGTHLESALKGPMSNMLPAEENIEIVKWIRAGTDEKAYDGRIKKIFEKRCIACHNNRNPHIPSLEDYEQVMHTAEADTGMNIFTLVRVSHIHLFGLTFIFYIVSSIFSHAYLRKEWHKIVIVSVPFIAIVFDIASWYITKIFQPFAWVVIISGAMMGMSFSIQFFVSIYQMWFYKLPAETAEELDPIIQSSWRE
;
A
#
# COMPACT_ATOMS: atom_id res chain seq x y z
N MET A 1 8.14 -35.78 14.33
CA MET A 1 8.33 -34.38 14.75
C MET A 1 7.18 -34.03 15.68
N THR A 2 7.45 -34.09 16.98
CA THR A 2 6.55 -33.61 18.05
C THR A 2 6.31 -32.11 17.84
N MET A 3 5.05 -31.72 17.65
CA MET A 3 4.70 -30.29 17.51
C MET A 3 5.12 -29.54 18.76
N SER A 4 5.77 -28.39 18.60
CA SER A 4 6.15 -27.53 19.72
C SER A 4 4.96 -26.69 20.17
N TRP A 5 3.90 -27.34 20.66
CA TRP A 5 2.75 -26.65 21.31
C TRP A 5 3.12 -26.02 22.65
N ARG A 6 4.35 -26.24 23.13
CA ARG A 6 4.79 -25.95 24.50
C ARG A 6 4.78 -24.47 24.92
N PHE A 7 4.55 -23.53 24.01
CA PHE A 7 4.72 -22.10 24.33
C PHE A 7 3.57 -21.16 23.90
N PHE A 8 2.46 -21.65 23.36
CA PHE A 8 1.38 -20.75 22.91
C PHE A 8 -0.01 -21.15 23.42
N VAL A 9 -0.60 -20.24 24.19
CA VAL A 9 -1.95 -20.36 24.76
C VAL A 9 -2.98 -20.00 23.70
N HIS A 10 -3.93 -20.90 23.41
CA HIS A 10 -4.99 -20.61 22.45
C HIS A 10 -5.93 -19.50 22.95
N PHE A 11 -6.55 -18.75 22.02
CA PHE A 11 -7.45 -17.62 22.33
C PHE A 11 -8.55 -17.91 23.36
N THR A 12 -9.05 -19.15 23.44
CA THR A 12 -10.08 -19.59 24.38
C THR A 12 -9.66 -19.52 25.84
N HIS A 13 -8.35 -19.60 26.12
CA HIS A 13 -7.79 -19.54 27.47
C HIS A 13 -7.29 -18.14 27.84
N LEU A 14 -7.40 -17.17 26.93
CA LEU A 14 -7.02 -15.79 27.21
C LEU A 14 -8.13 -15.06 27.99
N PRO A 15 -7.80 -14.22 28.98
CA PRO A 15 -8.74 -13.33 29.63
C PRO A 15 -9.54 -12.51 28.62
N LEU A 16 -10.79 -12.21 28.95
CA LEU A 16 -11.68 -11.41 28.09
C LEU A 16 -11.08 -10.04 27.75
N VAL A 17 -10.31 -9.45 28.66
CA VAL A 17 -9.59 -8.18 28.43
C VAL A 17 -8.61 -8.28 27.27
N GLN A 18 -7.80 -9.35 27.21
CA GLN A 18 -6.85 -9.55 26.09
C GLN A 18 -7.58 -9.78 24.77
N ARG A 19 -8.65 -10.60 24.79
CA ARG A 19 -9.49 -10.82 23.60
C ARG A 19 -10.11 -9.53 23.08
N ALA A 20 -10.59 -8.66 23.98
CA ALA A 20 -11.12 -7.34 23.62
C ALA A 20 -10.04 -6.44 22.99
N VAL A 21 -8.85 -6.37 23.60
CA VAL A 21 -7.72 -5.60 23.07
C VAL A 21 -7.28 -6.10 21.69
N TYR A 22 -7.12 -7.41 21.52
CA TYR A 22 -6.72 -8.00 20.23
C TYR A 22 -7.78 -7.78 19.16
N THR A 23 -9.06 -7.90 19.50
CA THR A 23 -10.16 -7.62 18.56
C THR A 23 -10.15 -6.16 18.13
N GLY A 24 -10.08 -5.22 19.07
CA GLY A 24 -10.01 -3.79 18.76
C GLY A 24 -8.80 -3.46 17.88
N THR A 25 -7.63 -4.00 18.23
CA THR A 25 -6.39 -3.83 17.45
C THR A 25 -6.56 -4.34 16.01
N LEU A 26 -7.06 -5.57 15.84
CA LEU A 26 -7.28 -6.15 14.52
C LEU A 26 -8.26 -5.32 13.70
N LEU A 27 -9.40 -4.92 14.27
CA LEU A 27 -10.41 -4.12 13.57
C LEU A 27 -9.87 -2.75 13.13
N THR A 28 -9.13 -2.05 13.99
CA THR A 28 -8.51 -0.77 13.65
C THR A 28 -7.46 -0.93 12.54
N LEU A 29 -6.59 -1.94 12.65
CA LEU A 29 -5.60 -2.23 11.61
C LEU A 29 -6.25 -2.67 10.29
N GLY A 30 -7.33 -3.46 10.36
CA GLY A 30 -8.10 -3.90 9.19
C GLY A 30 -8.76 -2.74 8.46
N LEU A 31 -9.33 -1.78 9.21
CA LEU A 31 -9.85 -0.54 8.65
C LEU A 31 -8.73 0.27 7.99
N GLY A 32 -7.60 0.46 8.67
CA GLY A 32 -6.43 1.14 8.11
C GLY A 32 -5.92 0.48 6.83
N TYR A 33 -5.88 -0.86 6.79
CA TYR A 33 -5.50 -1.62 5.60
C TYR A 33 -6.47 -1.37 4.43
N ALA A 34 -7.78 -1.34 4.68
CA ALA A 34 -8.77 -1.04 3.65
C ALA A 34 -8.58 0.37 3.04
N PHE A 35 -8.34 1.38 3.89
CA PHE A 35 -8.02 2.73 3.42
C PHE A 35 -6.70 2.78 2.64
N ALA A 36 -5.69 2.03 3.05
CA ALA A 36 -4.44 1.92 2.31
C ALA A 36 -4.65 1.33 0.91
N MET A 37 -5.49 0.30 0.77
CA MET A 37 -5.82 -0.28 -0.55
C MET A 37 -6.57 0.72 -1.44
N ILE A 38 -7.52 1.46 -0.88
CA ILE A 38 -8.21 2.54 -1.61
C ILE A 38 -7.20 3.59 -2.08
N HIS A 39 -6.27 3.98 -1.20
CA HIS A 39 -5.23 4.96 -1.53
C HIS A 39 -4.27 4.46 -2.62
N VAL A 40 -3.90 3.18 -2.62
CA VAL A 40 -3.07 2.59 -3.67
C VAL A 40 -3.76 2.71 -5.02
N VAL A 41 -5.02 2.29 -5.12
CA VAL A 41 -5.80 2.37 -6.36
C VAL A 41 -5.97 3.82 -6.81
N SER A 42 -6.40 4.71 -5.92
CA SER A 42 -6.62 6.12 -6.27
C SER A 42 -5.35 6.87 -6.64
N SER A 43 -4.21 6.45 -6.07
CA SER A 43 -2.93 7.09 -6.35
C SER A 43 -2.23 6.53 -7.56
N HIS A 44 -2.52 5.31 -8.00
CA HIS A 44 -1.77 4.60 -9.06
C HIS A 44 -2.58 4.33 -10.34
N ALA A 45 -3.86 3.97 -10.24
CA ALA A 45 -4.67 3.57 -11.40
C ALA A 45 -4.87 4.71 -12.41
N GLY A 46 -4.98 4.38 -13.69
CA GLY A 46 -5.32 5.33 -14.76
C GLY A 46 -4.13 5.99 -15.46
N ARG A 47 -2.88 5.70 -15.07
CA ARG A 47 -1.69 6.29 -15.71
C ARG A 47 -1.45 5.76 -17.12
N ASP A 48 -1.72 4.48 -17.34
CA ASP A 48 -1.66 3.84 -18.65
C ASP A 48 -2.87 4.21 -19.55
N GLY A 49 -3.91 4.80 -18.98
CA GLY A 49 -5.15 5.18 -19.65
C GLY A 49 -6.32 4.21 -19.39
N ASP A 50 -6.07 3.10 -18.71
CA ASP A 50 -7.10 2.13 -18.30
C ASP A 50 -7.60 2.43 -16.87
N PRO A 51 -8.91 2.30 -16.60
CA PRO A 51 -9.48 2.68 -15.31
C PRO A 51 -9.10 1.74 -14.15
N MET A 52 -8.51 0.58 -14.44
CA MET A 52 -8.16 -0.43 -13.44
C MET A 52 -6.64 -0.47 -13.24
N LEU A 53 -6.21 -0.62 -11.99
CA LEU A 53 -4.79 -0.69 -11.65
C LEU A 53 -4.09 -1.83 -12.41
N SER A 54 -3.11 -1.47 -13.23
CA SER A 54 -2.35 -2.40 -14.06
C SER A 54 -0.86 -2.43 -13.69
N VAL A 55 -0.12 -3.34 -14.31
CA VAL A 55 1.35 -3.36 -14.21
C VAL A 55 1.96 -2.14 -14.89
N ASP A 56 1.36 -1.66 -15.96
CA ASP A 56 1.84 -0.51 -16.72
C ASP A 56 1.70 0.78 -15.91
N ASP A 57 0.64 0.91 -15.10
CA ASP A 57 0.52 2.00 -14.11
C ASP A 57 1.71 2.06 -13.15
N ILE A 58 2.13 0.90 -12.66
CA ILE A 58 3.29 0.77 -11.76
C ILE A 58 4.58 1.10 -12.50
N ILE A 59 4.76 0.60 -13.73
CA ILE A 59 5.93 0.93 -14.55
C ILE A 59 6.04 2.45 -14.74
N ILE A 60 4.94 3.12 -15.08
CA ILE A 60 4.89 4.58 -15.26
C ILE A 60 5.19 5.30 -13.95
N ALA A 61 4.60 4.85 -12.82
CA ALA A 61 4.81 5.50 -11.53
C ALA A 61 6.28 5.48 -11.06
N TYR A 62 7.00 4.37 -11.27
CA TYR A 62 8.36 4.19 -10.76
C TYR A 62 9.46 4.55 -11.77
N SER A 63 9.24 4.22 -13.05
CA SER A 63 10.23 4.41 -14.13
C SER A 63 9.98 5.69 -14.94
N GLY A 64 8.79 6.28 -14.80
CA GLY A 64 8.35 7.39 -15.63
C GLY A 64 7.63 6.94 -16.89
N SER A 65 6.90 7.87 -17.50
CA SER A 65 6.25 7.64 -18.80
C SER A 65 7.26 7.76 -19.94
N LYS A 66 7.17 6.89 -20.96
CA LYS A 66 8.09 6.92 -22.12
C LYS A 66 7.84 8.11 -23.05
N ASP A 67 6.61 8.64 -23.05
CA ASP A 67 6.12 9.57 -24.07
C ASP A 67 5.45 10.84 -23.49
N GLY A 68 5.52 11.06 -22.17
CA GLY A 68 4.78 12.12 -21.47
C GLY A 68 5.56 12.87 -20.39
N THR A 69 4.95 13.94 -19.90
CA THR A 69 5.53 14.85 -18.89
C THR A 69 4.98 14.55 -17.50
N HIS A 70 5.61 15.09 -16.44
CA HIS A 70 5.09 14.94 -15.08
C HIS A 70 3.63 15.43 -14.95
N LEU A 71 3.29 16.53 -15.63
CA LEU A 71 1.95 17.09 -15.71
C LEU A 71 0.98 16.15 -16.43
N GLU A 72 1.37 15.56 -17.56
CA GLU A 72 0.52 14.59 -18.27
C GLU A 72 0.27 13.34 -17.42
N SER A 73 1.31 12.80 -16.78
CA SER A 73 1.18 11.65 -15.87
C SER A 73 0.27 11.94 -14.68
N ALA A 74 0.35 13.15 -14.10
CA ALA A 74 -0.52 13.57 -13.01
C ALA A 74 -1.99 13.68 -13.46
N LEU A 75 -2.23 14.27 -14.64
CA LEU A 75 -3.57 14.43 -15.22
C LEU A 75 -4.23 13.11 -15.65
N LYS A 76 -3.44 12.06 -15.91
CA LYS A 76 -3.97 10.70 -16.15
C LYS A 76 -4.16 9.90 -14.87
N GLY A 77 -3.29 10.10 -13.86
CA GLY A 77 -3.37 9.42 -12.58
C GLY A 77 -4.13 10.23 -11.51
N PRO A 78 -3.45 10.72 -10.46
CA PRO A 78 -4.09 11.24 -9.26
C PRO A 78 -4.96 12.49 -9.47
N MET A 79 -4.71 13.28 -10.53
CA MET A 79 -5.46 14.51 -10.85
C MET A 79 -6.54 14.31 -11.91
N SER A 80 -6.74 13.09 -12.42
CA SER A 80 -7.71 12.79 -13.49
C SER A 80 -9.14 13.26 -13.20
N ASN A 81 -9.55 13.18 -11.94
CA ASN A 81 -10.90 13.56 -11.48
C ASN A 81 -11.00 15.00 -10.96
N MET A 82 -9.93 15.79 -11.03
CA MET A 82 -9.89 17.16 -10.49
C MET A 82 -10.39 18.23 -11.48
N LEU A 83 -10.63 17.84 -12.73
CA LEU A 83 -11.12 18.71 -13.80
C LEU A 83 -12.01 17.93 -14.79
N PRO A 84 -12.90 18.62 -15.52
CA PRO A 84 -13.71 17.99 -16.57
C PRO A 84 -12.83 17.34 -17.64
N ALA A 85 -13.28 16.20 -18.19
CA ALA A 85 -12.54 15.43 -19.19
C ALA A 85 -12.16 16.28 -20.43
N GLU A 86 -13.03 17.20 -20.85
CA GLU A 86 -12.78 18.12 -21.96
C GLU A 86 -11.60 19.06 -21.69
N GLU A 87 -11.56 19.67 -20.50
CA GLU A 87 -10.47 20.57 -20.07
C GLU A 87 -9.16 19.77 -19.90
N ASN A 88 -9.22 18.52 -19.40
CA ASN A 88 -8.06 17.63 -19.28
C ASN A 88 -7.45 17.30 -20.66
N ILE A 89 -8.27 16.87 -21.62
CA ILE A 89 -7.83 16.55 -22.98
C ILE A 89 -7.19 17.77 -23.65
N GLU A 90 -7.71 18.98 -23.40
CA GLU A 90 -7.15 20.22 -23.92
C GLU A 90 -5.72 20.47 -23.41
N ILE A 91 -5.49 20.31 -22.10
CA ILE A 91 -4.15 20.44 -21.51
C ILE A 91 -3.21 19.35 -22.04
N VAL A 92 -3.64 18.09 -22.10
CA VAL A 92 -2.80 16.99 -22.61
C VAL A 92 -2.41 17.22 -24.07
N LYS A 93 -3.32 17.73 -24.90
CA LYS A 93 -3.00 18.09 -26.30
C LYS A 93 -1.97 19.21 -26.37
N TRP A 94 -2.08 20.23 -25.53
CA TRP A 94 -1.11 21.32 -25.46
C TRP A 94 0.28 20.83 -25.04
N ILE A 95 0.35 19.93 -24.06
CA ILE A 95 1.61 19.29 -23.62
C ILE A 95 2.26 18.55 -24.79
N ARG A 96 1.51 17.67 -25.47
CA ARG A 96 2.01 16.87 -26.59
C ARG A 96 2.38 17.70 -27.82
N ALA A 97 1.81 18.91 -27.96
CA ALA A 97 2.15 19.85 -29.02
C ALA A 97 3.43 20.66 -28.75
N GLY A 98 4.12 20.41 -27.63
CA GLY A 98 5.38 21.08 -27.29
C GLY A 98 5.23 22.33 -26.42
N THR A 99 4.11 22.46 -25.67
CA THR A 99 3.93 23.47 -24.61
C THR A 99 4.16 24.92 -25.03
N ASP A 100 3.66 25.31 -26.20
CA ASP A 100 3.77 26.67 -26.73
C ASP A 100 3.17 27.73 -25.79
N GLU A 101 3.92 28.81 -25.54
CA GLU A 101 3.57 29.89 -24.61
C GLU A 101 2.35 30.70 -25.09
N LYS A 102 2.17 30.89 -26.40
CA LYS A 102 1.00 31.63 -26.93
C LYS A 102 -0.29 30.85 -26.72
N ALA A 103 -0.24 29.53 -26.91
CA ALA A 103 -1.35 28.65 -26.58
C ALA A 103 -1.64 28.64 -25.07
N TYR A 104 -0.58 28.74 -24.24
CA TYR A 104 -0.71 28.86 -22.79
C TYR A 104 -1.49 30.11 -22.38
N ASP A 105 -1.03 31.28 -22.80
CA ASP A 105 -1.61 32.59 -22.45
C ASP A 105 -3.06 32.77 -22.95
N GLY A 106 -3.45 32.04 -23.99
CA GLY A 106 -4.80 32.08 -24.53
C GLY A 106 -5.83 31.41 -23.62
N ARG A 107 -5.92 30.08 -23.69
CA ARG A 107 -7.00 29.29 -23.06
C ARG A 107 -6.53 28.41 -21.91
N ILE A 108 -5.31 27.87 -21.99
CA ILE A 108 -4.78 26.94 -20.99
C ILE A 108 -4.60 27.64 -19.63
N LYS A 109 -4.03 28.85 -19.62
CA LYS A 109 -3.85 29.65 -18.39
C LYS A 109 -5.15 29.81 -17.60
N LYS A 110 -6.27 30.04 -18.28
CA LYS A 110 -7.59 30.17 -17.65
C LYS A 110 -8.06 28.86 -16.99
N ILE A 111 -7.70 27.71 -17.55
CA ILE A 111 -8.01 26.40 -16.94
C ILE A 111 -7.19 26.24 -15.66
N PHE A 112 -5.89 26.55 -15.71
CA PHE A 112 -4.99 26.50 -14.56
C PHE A 112 -5.44 27.44 -13.43
N GLU A 113 -5.78 28.69 -13.76
CA GLU A 113 -6.31 29.67 -12.81
C GLU A 113 -7.62 29.21 -12.15
N LYS A 114 -8.50 28.60 -12.93
CA LYS A 114 -9.83 28.17 -12.45
C LYS A 114 -9.78 26.88 -11.64
N ARG A 115 -8.88 25.96 -11.95
CA ARG A 115 -8.90 24.57 -11.43
C ARG A 115 -7.70 24.23 -10.56
N CYS A 116 -6.51 24.67 -10.96
CA CYS A 116 -5.25 24.16 -10.41
C CYS A 116 -4.71 25.06 -9.30
N ILE A 117 -4.67 26.38 -9.51
CA ILE A 117 -4.04 27.35 -8.58
C ILE A 117 -4.70 27.37 -7.20
N ALA A 118 -5.97 26.95 -7.10
CA ALA A 118 -6.66 26.81 -5.81
C ALA A 118 -5.86 25.94 -4.81
N CYS A 119 -5.20 24.89 -5.31
CA CYS A 119 -4.31 24.04 -4.52
C CYS A 119 -2.83 24.26 -4.89
N HIS A 120 -2.50 24.32 -6.18
CA HIS A 120 -1.15 24.48 -6.73
C HIS A 120 -0.70 25.94 -6.79
N ASN A 121 -0.73 26.61 -5.65
CA ASN A 121 -0.16 27.94 -5.46
C ASN A 121 1.18 27.89 -4.72
N ASN A 122 1.90 29.00 -4.70
CA ASN A 122 3.21 29.11 -4.04
C ASN A 122 3.19 29.03 -2.49
N ARG A 123 2.06 28.65 -1.85
CA ARG A 123 1.96 28.58 -0.38
C ARG A 123 2.39 27.24 0.21
N ASN A 124 2.28 26.14 -0.55
CA ASN A 124 2.63 24.80 -0.06
C ASN A 124 3.89 24.29 -0.77
N PRO A 125 5.05 24.25 -0.09
CA PRO A 125 6.32 23.79 -0.68
C PRO A 125 6.33 22.31 -1.10
N HIS A 126 5.31 21.54 -0.72
CA HIS A 126 5.23 20.10 -1.00
C HIS A 126 4.48 19.76 -2.29
N ILE A 127 3.91 20.74 -2.99
CA ILE A 127 3.26 20.57 -4.29
C ILE A 127 3.82 21.60 -5.27
N PRO A 128 3.96 21.25 -6.57
CA PRO A 128 4.45 22.19 -7.56
C PRO A 128 3.45 23.35 -7.69
N SER A 129 3.97 24.57 -7.74
CA SER A 129 3.14 25.74 -8.02
C SER A 129 2.92 25.86 -9.52
N LEU A 130 1.73 26.30 -9.90
CA LEU A 130 1.28 26.41 -11.29
C LEU A 130 0.71 27.81 -11.57
N GLU A 131 1.19 28.82 -10.83
CA GLU A 131 0.75 30.22 -10.96
C GLU A 131 1.29 30.89 -12.23
N ASP A 132 2.52 30.57 -12.60
CA ASP A 132 3.24 31.20 -13.71
C ASP A 132 3.68 30.16 -14.74
N TYR A 133 3.81 30.59 -16.00
CA TYR A 133 4.20 29.73 -17.12
C TYR A 133 5.51 28.98 -16.84
N GLU A 134 6.53 29.66 -16.30
CA GLU A 134 7.83 29.06 -15.96
C GLU A 134 7.67 27.88 -14.98
N GLN A 135 6.82 28.02 -13.98
CA GLN A 135 6.58 26.96 -12.99
C GLN A 135 5.78 25.79 -13.58
N VAL A 136 4.82 26.09 -14.46
CA VAL A 136 4.11 25.06 -15.25
C VAL A 136 5.10 24.30 -16.12
N MET A 137 6.07 24.98 -16.73
CA MET A 137 7.07 24.36 -17.60
C MET A 137 7.96 23.36 -16.88
N HIS A 138 8.30 23.59 -15.60
CA HIS A 138 8.98 22.58 -14.79
C HIS A 138 8.17 21.29 -14.62
N THR A 139 6.83 21.38 -14.57
CA THR A 139 5.96 20.20 -14.53
C THR A 139 5.75 19.58 -15.91
N ALA A 140 6.06 20.30 -16.99
CA ALA A 140 6.06 19.80 -18.35
C ALA A 140 7.40 19.14 -18.74
N GLU A 141 8.35 18.99 -17.81
CA GLU A 141 9.55 18.20 -18.04
C GLU A 141 9.21 16.69 -18.17
N ALA A 142 10.09 15.95 -18.85
CA ALA A 142 9.93 14.53 -19.09
C ALA A 142 9.76 13.76 -17.78
N ASP A 143 8.74 12.91 -17.70
CA ASP A 143 8.46 12.14 -16.50
C ASP A 143 9.50 11.02 -16.33
N THR A 144 10.41 11.19 -15.38
CA THR A 144 11.41 10.16 -15.02
C THR A 144 10.94 9.25 -13.87
N GLY A 145 9.66 9.33 -13.50
CA GLY A 145 9.05 8.59 -12.39
C GLY A 145 9.44 9.13 -11.02
N MET A 146 9.17 8.38 -9.97
CA MET A 146 9.47 8.82 -8.60
C MET A 146 10.95 9.16 -8.37
N ASN A 147 11.19 10.31 -7.74
CA ASN A 147 12.52 10.76 -7.33
C ASN A 147 13.13 9.81 -6.28
N ILE A 148 14.44 9.59 -6.33
CA ILE A 148 15.17 8.73 -5.38
C ILE A 148 14.97 9.12 -3.92
N PHE A 149 14.91 10.42 -3.59
CA PHE A 149 14.67 10.90 -2.23
C PHE A 149 13.25 10.59 -1.76
N THR A 150 12.26 10.70 -2.65
CA THR A 150 10.89 10.25 -2.38
C THR A 150 10.89 8.75 -2.12
N LEU A 151 11.60 7.98 -2.94
CA LEU A 151 11.69 6.54 -2.81
C LEU A 151 12.30 6.13 -1.47
N VAL A 152 13.41 6.76 -1.06
CA VAL A 152 14.07 6.52 0.24
C VAL A 152 13.14 6.88 1.40
N ARG A 153 12.45 8.03 1.32
CA ARG A 153 11.49 8.46 2.35
C ARG A 153 10.35 7.46 2.51
N VAL A 154 9.73 7.07 1.40
CA VAL A 154 8.60 6.13 1.40
C VAL A 154 9.07 4.74 1.85
N SER A 155 10.26 4.30 1.43
CA SER A 155 10.91 3.06 1.87
C SER A 155 11.10 3.03 3.38
N HIS A 156 11.60 4.11 3.98
CA HIS A 156 11.77 4.23 5.43
C HIS A 156 10.44 4.07 6.17
N ILE A 157 9.41 4.79 5.70
CA ILE A 157 8.06 4.74 6.29
C ILE A 157 7.46 3.34 6.18
N HIS A 158 7.59 2.68 5.03
CA HIS A 158 7.03 1.34 4.82
C HIS A 158 7.80 0.28 5.62
N LEU A 159 9.14 0.27 5.55
CA LEU A 159 9.96 -0.68 6.32
C LEU A 159 9.64 -0.64 7.80
N PHE A 160 9.58 0.54 8.41
CA PHE A 160 9.26 0.64 9.84
C PHE A 160 7.78 0.36 10.10
N GLY A 161 6.88 1.07 9.41
CA GLY A 161 5.44 1.01 9.68
C GLY A 161 4.85 -0.39 9.48
N LEU A 162 5.09 -1.00 8.32
CA LEU A 162 4.54 -2.32 8.01
C LEU A 162 5.19 -3.43 8.86
N THR A 163 6.48 -3.30 9.22
CA THR A 163 7.12 -4.27 10.14
C THR A 163 6.40 -4.28 11.49
N PHE A 164 6.06 -3.11 12.05
CA PHE A 164 5.29 -3.05 13.29
C PHE A 164 3.88 -3.62 13.14
N ILE A 165 3.18 -3.31 12.05
CA ILE A 165 1.84 -3.85 11.79
C ILE A 165 1.88 -5.39 11.70
N PHE A 166 2.78 -5.94 10.87
CA PHE A 166 2.91 -7.38 10.71
C PHE A 166 3.41 -8.07 11.97
N TYR A 167 4.29 -7.43 12.75
CA TYR A 167 4.68 -7.94 14.07
C TYR A 167 3.47 -8.05 15.01
N ILE A 168 2.66 -6.99 15.12
CA ILE A 168 1.47 -6.99 15.98
C ILE A 168 0.47 -8.06 15.52
N VAL A 169 0.10 -8.08 14.24
CA VAL A 169 -0.86 -9.06 13.71
C VAL A 169 -0.34 -10.49 13.84
N SER A 170 0.95 -10.74 13.55
CA SER A 170 1.57 -12.06 13.70
C SER A 170 1.66 -12.50 15.16
N SER A 171 1.90 -11.56 16.08
CA SER A 171 1.88 -11.86 17.51
C SER A 171 0.49 -12.29 17.98
N ILE A 172 -0.58 -11.64 17.52
CA ILE A 172 -1.96 -12.03 17.83
C ILE A 172 -2.27 -13.40 17.18
N PHE A 173 -1.94 -13.56 15.89
CA PHE A 173 -2.15 -14.80 15.16
C PHE A 173 -1.34 -15.98 15.70
N SER A 174 -0.25 -15.74 16.43
CA SER A 174 0.50 -16.79 17.12
C SER A 174 -0.34 -17.58 18.13
N HIS A 175 -1.47 -17.04 18.60
CA HIS A 175 -2.43 -17.74 19.46
C HIS A 175 -3.45 -18.59 18.68
N ALA A 176 -3.50 -18.49 17.34
CA ALA A 176 -4.41 -19.27 16.52
C ALA A 176 -3.99 -20.74 16.47
N TYR A 177 -4.95 -21.65 16.60
CA TYR A 177 -4.78 -23.07 16.35
C TYR A 177 -4.68 -23.36 14.84
N LEU A 178 -3.60 -24.01 14.43
CA LEU A 178 -3.45 -24.59 13.09
C LEU A 178 -2.94 -26.03 13.22
N ARG A 179 -3.54 -26.96 12.48
CA ARG A 179 -3.20 -28.39 12.57
C ARG A 179 -1.72 -28.69 12.31
N LYS A 180 -1.01 -27.88 11.52
CA LYS A 180 0.44 -28.06 11.32
C LYS A 180 1.17 -26.75 11.57
N GLU A 181 2.20 -26.81 12.41
CA GLU A 181 3.01 -25.67 12.85
C GLU A 181 3.68 -24.93 11.68
N TRP A 182 4.17 -25.66 10.67
CA TRP A 182 4.83 -25.04 9.52
C TRP A 182 3.93 -24.08 8.74
N HIS A 183 2.61 -24.31 8.69
CA HIS A 183 1.69 -23.35 8.06
C HIS A 183 1.71 -22.02 8.79
N LYS A 184 1.73 -22.05 10.14
CA LYS A 184 1.81 -20.84 10.95
C LYS A 184 3.11 -20.10 10.64
N ILE A 185 4.25 -20.82 10.65
CA ILE A 185 5.58 -20.26 10.35
C ILE A 185 5.59 -19.58 8.98
N VAL A 186 5.04 -20.24 7.94
CA VAL A 186 4.97 -19.68 6.60
C VAL A 186 4.11 -18.41 6.59
N ILE A 187 2.90 -18.45 7.16
CA ILE A 187 1.98 -17.31 7.16
C ILE A 187 2.60 -16.10 7.86
N VAL A 188 3.24 -16.29 9.02
CA VAL A 188 3.86 -15.17 9.76
C VAL A 188 5.13 -14.65 9.10
N SER A 189 5.89 -15.49 8.37
CA SER A 189 7.16 -15.08 7.76
C SER A 189 6.99 -14.39 6.39
N VAL A 190 5.98 -14.80 5.61
CA VAL A 190 5.68 -14.25 4.27
C VAL A 190 5.66 -12.72 4.22
N PRO A 191 4.96 -11.98 5.09
CA PRO A 191 4.85 -10.53 4.94
C PRO A 191 6.19 -9.81 5.17
N PHE A 192 7.06 -10.32 6.03
CA PHE A 192 8.40 -9.75 6.27
C PHE A 192 9.37 -9.99 5.12
N ILE A 193 9.21 -11.11 4.41
CA ILE A 193 10.00 -11.37 3.20
C ILE A 193 9.44 -10.50 2.05
N ALA A 194 8.12 -10.46 1.92
CA ALA A 194 7.45 -9.73 0.86
C ALA A 194 7.72 -8.22 0.91
N ILE A 195 7.73 -7.58 2.09
CA ILE A 195 8.06 -6.15 2.22
C ILE A 195 9.47 -5.81 1.73
N VAL A 196 10.45 -6.68 1.95
CA VAL A 196 11.83 -6.47 1.47
C VAL A 196 11.86 -6.53 -0.05
N PHE A 197 11.18 -7.51 -0.65
CA PHE A 197 11.06 -7.63 -2.10
C PHE A 197 10.28 -6.46 -2.71
N ASP A 198 9.21 -6.02 -2.04
CA ASP A 198 8.39 -4.89 -2.47
C ASP A 198 9.24 -3.63 -2.60
N ILE A 199 9.96 -3.28 -1.53
CA ILE A 199 10.75 -2.05 -1.51
C ILE A 199 11.94 -2.15 -2.45
N ALA A 200 12.64 -3.29 -2.49
CA ALA A 200 13.71 -3.49 -3.47
C ALA A 200 13.21 -3.36 -4.91
N SER A 201 11.99 -3.86 -5.17
CA SER A 201 11.41 -3.85 -6.51
C SER A 201 11.11 -2.46 -7.04
N TRP A 202 10.81 -1.49 -6.17
CA TRP A 202 10.61 -0.10 -6.57
C TRP A 202 11.86 0.52 -7.22
N TYR A 203 13.03 0.28 -6.64
CA TYR A 203 14.31 0.78 -7.18
C TYR A 203 14.68 0.07 -8.47
N ILE A 204 14.48 -1.26 -8.52
CA ILE A 204 14.85 -2.06 -9.68
C ILE A 204 13.92 -1.76 -10.85
N THR A 205 12.61 -1.56 -10.62
CA THR A 205 11.63 -1.25 -11.68
C THR A 205 12.04 -0.03 -12.48
N LYS A 206 12.64 0.98 -11.83
CA LYS A 206 13.16 2.19 -12.48
C LYS A 206 14.22 1.91 -13.56
N ILE A 207 14.99 0.84 -13.42
CA ILE A 207 16.06 0.44 -14.35
C ILE A 207 15.60 -0.70 -15.25
N PHE A 208 14.79 -1.62 -14.71
CA PHE A 208 14.31 -2.83 -15.35
C PHE A 208 12.80 -2.98 -15.13
N GLN A 209 12.02 -2.42 -16.06
CA GLN A 209 10.55 -2.33 -16.00
C GLN A 209 9.82 -3.64 -15.66
N PRO A 210 10.23 -4.83 -16.16
CA PRO A 210 9.54 -6.08 -15.82
C PRO A 210 9.49 -6.41 -14.31
N PHE A 211 10.36 -5.78 -13.52
CA PHE A 211 10.37 -5.94 -12.06
C PHE A 211 9.13 -5.33 -11.37
N ALA A 212 8.30 -4.55 -12.09
CA ALA A 212 6.99 -4.08 -11.61
C ALA A 212 6.06 -5.23 -11.20
N TRP A 213 6.19 -6.41 -11.82
CA TRP A 213 5.45 -7.60 -11.39
C TRP A 213 5.79 -8.03 -9.97
N VAL A 214 7.05 -7.84 -9.54
CA VAL A 214 7.47 -8.18 -8.19
C VAL A 214 6.72 -7.30 -7.18
N VAL A 215 6.55 -6.00 -7.46
CA VAL A 215 5.75 -5.06 -6.64
C VAL A 215 4.33 -5.59 -6.40
N ILE A 216 3.68 -6.05 -7.46
CA ILE A 216 2.30 -6.53 -7.38
C ILE A 216 2.24 -7.85 -6.61
N ILE A 217 3.16 -8.77 -6.89
CA ILE A 217 3.21 -10.08 -6.24
C ILE A 217 3.53 -9.92 -4.75
N SER A 218 4.50 -9.09 -4.37
CA SER A 218 4.82 -8.80 -2.97
C SER A 218 3.65 -8.16 -2.25
N GLY A 219 3.00 -7.16 -2.85
CA GLY A 219 1.79 -6.54 -2.32
C GLY A 219 0.66 -7.54 -2.10
N ALA A 220 0.41 -8.41 -3.07
CA ALA A 220 -0.61 -9.46 -2.97
C ALA A 220 -0.28 -10.50 -1.89
N MET A 221 0.98 -10.92 -1.77
CA MET A 221 1.44 -11.83 -0.73
C MET A 221 1.28 -11.23 0.67
N MET A 222 1.62 -9.95 0.84
CA MET A 222 1.40 -9.20 2.08
C MET A 222 -0.08 -9.13 2.44
N GLY A 223 -0.94 -8.75 1.48
CA GLY A 223 -2.38 -8.65 1.70
C GLY A 223 -3.06 -9.98 1.98
N MET A 224 -2.64 -11.05 1.31
CA MET A 224 -3.13 -12.41 1.56
C MET A 224 -2.72 -12.87 2.96
N SER A 225 -1.46 -12.66 3.36
CA SER A 225 -1.00 -13.01 4.71
C SER A 225 -1.77 -12.23 5.77
N PHE A 226 -1.90 -10.90 5.61
CA PHE A 226 -2.69 -10.07 6.52
C PHE A 226 -4.12 -10.58 6.66
N SER A 227 -4.78 -10.88 5.54
CA SER A 227 -6.17 -11.34 5.52
C SER A 227 -6.34 -12.67 6.24
N ILE A 228 -5.46 -13.65 5.98
CA ILE A 228 -5.49 -14.93 6.68
C ILE A 228 -5.34 -14.72 8.19
N GLN A 229 -4.34 -13.94 8.59
CA GLN A 229 -4.07 -13.70 10.02
C GLN A 229 -5.23 -12.97 10.70
N PHE A 230 -5.81 -11.98 10.03
CA PHE A 230 -6.96 -11.21 10.52
C PHE A 230 -8.19 -12.10 10.70
N PHE A 231 -8.66 -12.76 9.62
CA PHE A 231 -9.91 -13.51 9.66
C PHE A 231 -9.82 -14.74 10.56
N VAL A 232 -8.71 -15.47 10.51
CA VAL A 232 -8.51 -16.64 11.38
C VAL A 232 -8.45 -16.23 12.84
N SER A 233 -7.75 -15.14 13.18
CA SER A 233 -7.67 -14.68 14.57
C SER A 233 -9.04 -14.25 15.10
N ILE A 234 -9.80 -13.45 14.35
CA ILE A 234 -11.16 -13.03 14.75
C ILE A 234 -12.08 -14.25 14.89
N TYR A 235 -12.06 -15.14 13.89
CA TYR A 235 -12.90 -16.33 13.90
C TYR A 235 -12.59 -17.24 15.10
N GLN A 236 -11.30 -17.52 15.32
CA GLN A 236 -10.90 -18.42 16.38
C GLN A 236 -11.06 -17.84 17.78
N MET A 237 -10.96 -16.53 17.90
CA MET A 237 -11.13 -15.85 19.16
C MET A 237 -12.57 -15.81 19.64
N TRP A 238 -13.57 -15.79 18.74
CA TRP A 238 -14.97 -15.61 19.13
C TRP A 238 -15.90 -16.78 18.81
N PHE A 239 -15.59 -17.58 17.80
CA PHE A 239 -16.53 -18.58 17.27
C PHE A 239 -15.98 -20.02 17.27
N TYR A 240 -14.66 -20.21 17.22
CA TYR A 240 -14.05 -21.53 17.16
C TYR A 240 -13.96 -22.21 18.53
N LYS A 241 -14.14 -23.53 18.53
CA LYS A 241 -13.88 -24.40 19.67
C LYS A 241 -12.76 -25.37 19.28
N LEU A 242 -11.78 -25.58 20.17
CA LEU A 242 -10.73 -26.55 19.90
C LEU A 242 -11.33 -27.97 19.77
N PRO A 243 -10.71 -28.84 18.94
CA PRO A 243 -11.00 -30.26 18.97
C PRO A 243 -10.77 -30.84 20.38
N ALA A 244 -11.65 -31.74 20.82
CA ALA A 244 -11.61 -32.31 22.18
C ALA A 244 -10.26 -32.96 22.50
N GLU A 245 -9.71 -33.75 21.57
CA GLU A 245 -8.40 -34.39 21.70
C GLU A 245 -7.27 -33.37 21.97
N THR A 246 -7.32 -32.20 21.32
CA THR A 246 -6.31 -31.16 21.49
C THR A 246 -6.51 -30.37 22.78
N ALA A 247 -7.77 -30.16 23.20
CA ALA A 247 -8.09 -29.50 24.46
C ALA A 247 -7.60 -30.33 25.67
N GLU A 248 -7.84 -31.65 25.64
CA GLU A 248 -7.40 -32.57 26.69
C GLU A 248 -5.87 -32.63 26.83
N GLU A 249 -5.12 -32.46 25.73
CA GLU A 249 -3.65 -32.43 25.74
C GLU A 249 -3.09 -31.09 26.27
N LEU A 250 -3.77 -29.97 26.01
CA LEU A 250 -3.31 -28.62 26.36
C LEU A 250 -3.63 -28.22 27.80
N ASP A 251 -4.76 -28.66 28.35
CA ASP A 251 -5.23 -28.24 29.67
C ASP A 251 -4.23 -28.54 30.82
N PRO A 252 -3.59 -29.72 30.90
CA PRO A 252 -2.61 -30.00 31.95
C PRO A 252 -1.33 -29.17 31.82
N ILE A 253 -0.88 -28.92 30.58
CA ILE A 253 0.35 -28.17 30.27
C ILE A 253 0.17 -26.71 30.69
N ILE A 254 -0.94 -26.09 30.29
CA ILE A 254 -1.26 -24.70 30.65
C ILE A 254 -1.39 -24.59 32.18
N GLN A 255 -2.11 -25.50 32.83
CA GLN A 255 -2.26 -25.46 34.29
C GLN A 255 -0.95 -25.61 35.06
N SER A 256 0.06 -26.28 34.50
CA SER A 256 1.39 -26.39 35.10
C SER A 256 2.23 -25.11 34.92
N SER A 257 2.12 -24.43 33.77
CA SER A 257 2.90 -23.22 33.47
C SER A 257 2.49 -21.99 34.28
N TRP A 258 1.27 -21.97 34.85
CA TRP A 258 0.80 -20.88 35.73
C TRP A 258 1.05 -21.16 37.23
N ARG A 259 1.61 -22.34 37.57
CA ARG A 259 1.88 -22.74 38.98
C ARG A 259 3.34 -22.58 39.40
N GLU A 260 4.24 -22.22 38.48
CA GLU A 260 5.63 -21.81 38.73
C GLU A 260 5.75 -20.28 38.68
#